data_AF-A0A959PGQ5-F1
#
_entry.id   AF-A0A959PGQ5-F1
#
_cell.length_a   1.000
_cell.length_b   1.000
_cell.length_c   1.000
_cell.angle_alpha   90.00
_cell.angle_beta   90.00
_cell.angle_gamma   90.00
#
_symmetry.space_group_name_H-M   'P 1'
#
loop_
_entity.id
_entity.type
_entity.pdbx_description
1 polymer ?
#
loop_
_entity_poly.entity_id
_entity_poly.type
_entity_poly.pdbx_seq_one_letter_code
_entity_poly.pdbx_strand_id
1 'polypeptide(L)'
;MNSRRKFIRQFGLGALGVTTASTITQLKAINAAYLNNLVYNPYGDYKAIVCFFLNGGNDSFNMVVPRGNPEYDEYAVTRSDLAISQNELLPITPVTSDGKQYGLNPAMTNIHQLFNTGKVSFINNVGPLIEPTTKITYQNNSAPIPLGLFSHSDQLKNCQTGLPHVRTHIGWGGRMADLLNSMNTNQNVSMNISLSGTNIFQYGETLVEFAI
;
A
#
# COMPACT_ATOMS: atom_id res chain seq x y z
N MET A 1 11.15 -21.59 3.51
CA MET A 1 9.81 -21.00 3.70
C MET A 1 9.94 -19.48 3.85
N ASN A 2 9.49 -18.69 2.87
CA ASN A 2 9.45 -17.23 3.01
C ASN A 2 8.25 -16.84 3.88
N SER A 3 8.46 -16.09 4.97
CA SER A 3 7.36 -15.62 5.82
C SER A 3 6.55 -14.53 5.09
N ARG A 4 5.25 -14.40 5.41
CA ARG A 4 4.37 -13.33 4.90
C ARG A 4 5.00 -11.94 5.07
N ARG A 5 5.71 -11.73 6.19
CA ARG A 5 6.46 -10.50 6.49
C ARG A 5 7.61 -10.25 5.51
N LYS A 6 8.35 -11.30 5.12
CA LYS A 6 9.42 -11.18 4.11
C LYS A 6 8.83 -10.85 2.74
N PHE A 7 7.71 -11.47 2.39
CA PHE A 7 6.97 -11.16 1.16
C PHE A 7 6.48 -9.70 1.12
N ILE A 8 5.82 -9.20 2.18
CA ILE A 8 5.36 -7.81 2.25
C ILE A 8 6.53 -6.82 2.23
N ARG A 9 7.64 -7.12 2.92
CA ARG A 9 8.85 -6.27 2.85
C ARG A 9 9.39 -6.19 1.42
N GLN A 10 9.45 -7.32 0.73
CA GLN A 10 9.93 -7.38 -0.65
C GLN A 10 8.96 -6.71 -1.64
N PHE A 11 7.65 -6.88 -1.44
CA PHE A 11 6.61 -6.22 -2.23
C PHE A 11 6.53 -4.70 -1.97
N GLY A 12 6.59 -4.28 -0.71
CA GLY A 12 6.54 -2.87 -0.30
C GLY A 12 7.74 -2.06 -0.77
N LEU A 13 8.95 -2.64 -0.73
CA LEU A 13 10.14 -2.04 -1.35
C LEU A 13 10.02 -1.97 -2.89
N GLY A 14 9.24 -2.89 -3.48
CA GLY A 14 8.92 -2.93 -4.91
C GLY A 14 7.83 -1.94 -5.37
N ALA A 15 6.94 -1.51 -4.48
CA ALA A 15 5.78 -0.68 -4.82
C ALA A 15 5.87 0.77 -4.31
N LEU A 16 6.68 1.07 -3.28
CA LEU A 16 6.68 2.37 -2.58
C LEU A 16 8.02 3.12 -2.58
N GLY A 17 8.94 2.79 -3.49
CA GLY A 17 10.13 3.60 -3.74
C GLY A 17 11.38 3.11 -3.00
N VAL A 18 12.16 2.30 -3.72
CA VAL A 18 13.62 2.36 -3.66
C VAL A 18 14.10 2.42 -5.11
N THR A 19 14.78 3.52 -5.43
CA THR A 19 15.62 3.82 -6.61
C THR A 19 15.50 2.88 -7.81
N THR A 20 15.25 3.50 -8.96
CA THR A 20 14.97 3.06 -10.34
C THR A 20 15.73 1.84 -10.94
N ALA A 21 16.59 1.14 -10.20
CA ALA A 21 17.22 -0.12 -10.60
C ALA A 21 16.92 -1.30 -9.64
N SER A 22 16.57 -1.01 -8.39
CA SER A 22 16.32 -2.01 -7.34
C SER A 22 14.93 -2.63 -7.43
N THR A 23 13.96 -1.88 -7.94
CA THR A 23 12.54 -2.25 -8.03
C THR A 23 12.31 -3.32 -9.10
N ILE A 24 12.87 -3.14 -10.30
CA ILE A 24 12.82 -4.13 -11.37
C ILE A 24 13.63 -5.38 -10.99
N THR A 25 14.80 -5.21 -10.36
CA THR A 25 15.64 -6.35 -9.97
C THR A 25 15.03 -7.12 -8.80
N GLN A 26 14.35 -6.46 -7.86
CA GLN A 26 13.64 -7.11 -6.75
C GLN A 26 12.32 -7.72 -7.20
N LEU A 27 11.55 -7.11 -8.12
CA LEU A 27 10.38 -7.76 -8.72
C LEU A 27 10.79 -8.93 -9.62
N LYS A 28 11.84 -8.78 -10.43
CA LYS A 28 12.45 -9.90 -11.17
C LYS A 28 13.06 -10.95 -10.25
N ALA A 29 13.56 -10.61 -9.07
CA ALA A 29 14.08 -11.58 -8.10
C ALA A 29 12.99 -12.22 -7.24
N ILE A 30 11.89 -11.53 -6.93
CA ILE A 30 10.68 -12.11 -6.32
C ILE A 30 10.03 -13.03 -7.35
N ASN A 31 9.86 -12.58 -8.59
CA ASN A 31 9.42 -13.40 -9.70
C ASN A 31 10.40 -14.55 -9.93
N ALA A 32 11.71 -14.36 -10.00
CA ALA A 32 12.70 -15.44 -10.18
C ALA A 32 12.77 -16.39 -8.98
N ALA A 33 12.53 -15.92 -7.75
CA ALA A 33 12.41 -16.78 -6.56
C ALA A 33 11.07 -17.54 -6.54
N TYR A 34 10.03 -16.97 -7.15
CA TYR A 34 8.75 -17.64 -7.41
C TYR A 34 8.89 -18.63 -8.58
N LEU A 35 9.65 -18.31 -9.64
CA LEU A 35 10.00 -19.13 -10.79
C LEU A 35 10.88 -20.33 -10.38
N ASN A 36 11.87 -20.12 -9.52
CA ASN A 36 12.65 -21.20 -8.91
C ASN A 36 11.81 -22.09 -7.97
N ASN A 37 10.62 -21.64 -7.58
CA ASN A 37 9.61 -22.45 -6.86
C ASN A 37 8.37 -22.73 -7.71
N LEU A 38 8.38 -22.47 -9.03
CA LEU A 38 7.37 -22.97 -9.95
C LEU A 38 7.67 -24.44 -10.26
N VAL A 39 7.71 -25.25 -9.20
CA VAL A 39 6.89 -26.44 -9.26
C VAL A 39 5.48 -25.87 -9.32
N TYR A 40 4.89 -25.83 -10.53
CA TYR A 40 3.44 -25.89 -10.64
C TYR A 40 3.03 -27.03 -9.71
N ASN A 41 2.56 -26.67 -8.52
CA ASN A 41 2.03 -27.62 -7.57
C ASN A 41 0.53 -27.60 -7.80
N PRO A 42 0.00 -28.47 -8.68
CA PRO A 42 -1.45 -28.56 -8.90
C PRO A 42 -2.22 -28.93 -7.63
N TYR A 43 -1.51 -29.26 -6.54
CA TYR A 43 -2.03 -29.61 -5.22
C TYR A 43 -1.71 -28.54 -4.15
N GLY A 44 -1.19 -27.37 -4.52
CA GLY A 44 -0.94 -26.27 -3.61
C GLY A 44 -2.12 -25.29 -3.60
N ASP A 45 -2.47 -24.77 -2.41
CA ASP A 45 -3.53 -23.76 -2.28
C ASP A 45 -3.24 -22.54 -3.16
N TYR A 46 -4.23 -22.14 -3.98
CA TYR A 46 -4.18 -20.92 -4.77
C TYR A 46 -3.95 -19.70 -3.89
N LYS A 47 -3.09 -18.77 -4.33
CA LYS A 47 -2.77 -17.54 -3.60
C LYS A 47 -3.05 -16.33 -4.48
N ALA A 48 -3.89 -15.44 -3.98
CA ALA A 48 -4.15 -14.13 -4.56
C ALA A 48 -3.88 -13.02 -3.55
N ILE A 49 -3.61 -11.83 -4.08
CA ILE A 49 -3.58 -10.59 -3.32
C ILE A 49 -4.73 -9.75 -3.81
N VAL A 50 -5.59 -9.33 -2.88
CA VAL A 50 -6.70 -8.43 -3.16
C VAL A 50 -6.35 -7.07 -2.56
N CYS A 51 -6.35 -6.03 -3.39
CA CYS A 51 -6.11 -4.66 -2.97
C CYS A 51 -7.42 -3.88 -3.00
N PHE A 52 -7.78 -3.26 -1.87
CA PHE A 52 -8.89 -2.34 -1.79
C PHE A 52 -8.36 -0.91 -1.82
N PHE A 53 -8.67 -0.17 -2.86
CA PHE A 53 -8.32 1.24 -2.98
C PHE A 53 -9.57 2.10 -2.81
N LEU A 54 -9.66 2.83 -1.69
CA LEU A 54 -10.89 3.51 -1.26
C LEU A 54 -11.07 4.93 -1.83
N ASN A 55 -10.22 5.37 -2.76
CA ASN A 55 -10.33 6.67 -3.45
C ASN A 55 -10.56 7.88 -2.50
N GLY A 56 -9.86 7.90 -1.36
CA GLY A 56 -9.99 8.97 -0.35
C GLY A 56 -11.14 8.79 0.65
N GLY A 57 -12.00 7.79 0.50
CA GLY A 57 -13.09 7.48 1.44
C GLY A 57 -12.65 6.83 2.76
N ASN A 58 -11.36 6.86 3.10
CA ASN A 58 -10.82 6.30 4.34
C ASN A 58 -10.37 7.41 5.28
N ASP A 59 -11.06 7.55 6.40
CA ASP A 59 -10.58 8.33 7.54
C ASP A 59 -9.65 7.47 8.41
N SER A 60 -8.40 7.38 7.99
CA SER A 60 -7.42 6.49 8.61
C SER A 60 -7.11 6.85 10.06
N PHE A 61 -7.23 8.13 10.44
CA PHE A 61 -6.98 8.56 11.82
C PHE A 61 -8.07 8.05 12.76
N ASN A 62 -9.33 7.98 12.30
CA ASN A 62 -10.42 7.36 13.05
C ASN A 62 -10.49 5.83 12.92
N MET A 63 -9.67 5.19 12.09
CA MET A 63 -9.55 3.72 12.06
C MET A 63 -8.59 3.19 13.14
N VAL A 64 -7.40 3.80 13.25
CA VAL A 64 -6.34 3.42 14.20
C VAL A 64 -5.95 4.64 15.01
N VAL A 65 -6.44 4.70 16.25
CA VAL A 65 -6.37 5.88 17.11
C VAL A 65 -5.34 5.64 18.22
N PRO A 66 -4.44 6.59 18.53
CA PRO A 66 -3.61 6.53 19.73
C PRO A 66 -4.47 6.52 20.99
N ARG A 67 -4.14 5.65 21.95
CA ARG A 67 -4.86 5.50 23.23
C ARG A 67 -4.07 5.92 24.45
N GLY A 68 -2.77 6.22 24.31
CA GLY A 68 -2.00 6.85 25.39
C GLY A 68 -2.51 8.27 25.64
N ASN A 69 -2.55 8.72 26.89
CA ASN A 69 -3.16 10.02 27.23
C ASN A 69 -2.60 11.20 26.40
N PRO A 70 -1.28 11.47 26.36
CA PRO A 70 -0.79 12.63 25.61
C PRO A 70 -1.04 12.50 24.10
N GLU A 71 -0.93 11.30 23.52
CA GLU A 71 -1.19 11.09 22.08
C GLU A 71 -2.68 11.13 21.74
N TYR A 72 -3.55 10.67 22.64
CA TYR A 72 -4.99 10.75 22.49
C TYR A 72 -5.46 12.20 22.60
N ASP A 73 -4.91 12.99 23.52
CA ASP A 73 -5.23 14.42 23.65
C ASP A 73 -4.89 15.18 22.35
N GLU A 74 -3.73 14.89 21.73
CA GLU A 74 -3.37 15.44 20.42
C GLU A 74 -4.37 15.03 19.32
N TYR A 75 -4.75 13.75 19.29
CA TYR A 75 -5.80 13.25 18.39
C TYR A 75 -7.12 13.99 18.60
N ALA A 76 -7.61 14.08 19.84
CA ALA A 76 -8.88 14.68 20.18
C ALA A 76 -8.92 16.17 19.83
N VAL A 77 -7.85 16.92 20.11
CA VAL A 77 -7.72 18.33 19.70
C VAL A 77 -7.72 18.47 18.18
N THR A 78 -6.97 17.61 17.48
CA THR A 78 -6.87 17.66 16.01
C THR A 78 -8.20 17.30 15.32
N ARG A 79 -8.98 16.40 15.93
CA ARG A 79 -10.23 15.86 15.38
C ARG A 79 -11.49 16.58 15.83
N SER A 80 -11.40 17.42 16.86
CA SER A 80 -12.52 18.17 17.44
C SER A 80 -13.74 17.26 17.72
N ASP A 81 -14.90 17.64 17.21
CA ASP A 81 -16.18 16.94 17.24
C ASP A 81 -16.20 15.58 16.53
N LEU A 82 -15.20 15.27 15.69
CA LEU A 82 -15.05 13.97 15.03
C LEU A 82 -14.19 12.98 15.82
N ALA A 83 -13.70 13.36 17.01
CA ALA A 83 -12.92 12.49 17.87
C ALA A 83 -13.80 11.39 18.50
N ILE A 84 -13.30 10.15 18.47
CA ILE A 84 -13.93 9.02 19.16
C ILE A 84 -13.46 9.02 20.61
N SER A 85 -14.37 8.84 21.57
CA SER A 85 -14.01 8.85 22.98
C SER A 85 -13.00 7.76 23.32
N GLN A 86 -11.97 8.09 24.11
CA GLN A 86 -10.83 7.20 24.42
C GLN A 86 -11.27 5.84 25.01
N ASN A 87 -12.34 5.86 25.80
CA ASN A 87 -12.92 4.68 26.46
C ASN A 87 -13.77 3.80 25.52
N GLU A 88 -14.21 4.32 24.37
CA GLU A 88 -14.95 3.57 23.35
C GLU A 88 -14.02 2.82 22.40
N LEU A 89 -12.77 3.27 22.25
CA LEU A 89 -11.79 2.66 21.36
C LEU A 89 -11.48 1.20 21.73
N LEU A 90 -11.52 0.32 20.73
CA LEU A 90 -11.22 -1.10 20.89
C LEU A 90 -9.70 -1.30 21.05
N PRO A 91 -9.17 -1.67 22.24
CA PRO A 91 -7.72 -1.79 22.47
C PRO A 91 -7.07 -2.81 21.54
N ILE A 92 -5.95 -2.46 20.91
CA ILE A 92 -5.08 -3.42 20.21
C ILE A 92 -3.69 -3.45 20.83
N THR A 93 -3.07 -4.62 20.82
CA THR A 93 -1.69 -4.81 21.31
C THR A 93 -0.82 -5.36 20.18
N PRO A 94 -0.12 -4.48 19.44
CA PRO A 94 0.76 -4.90 18.36
C PRO A 94 1.91 -5.78 18.86
N VAL A 95 2.22 -6.83 18.10
CA VAL A 95 3.39 -7.71 18.36
C VAL A 95 4.71 -6.94 18.27
N THR A 96 4.75 -5.92 17.41
CA THR A 96 5.89 -4.99 17.30
C THR A 96 5.43 -3.65 17.90
N SER A 97 5.89 -3.35 19.11
CA SER A 97 5.57 -2.10 19.79
C SER A 97 6.56 -1.00 19.41
N ASP A 98 6.04 0.20 19.24
CA ASP A 98 6.80 1.46 19.11
C ASP A 98 6.73 2.29 20.41
N GLY A 99 6.26 1.70 21.50
CA GLY A 99 6.07 2.35 22.80
C GLY A 99 4.70 3.03 22.96
N LYS A 100 3.88 3.09 21.91
CA LYS A 100 2.56 3.72 21.95
C LYS A 100 1.44 2.70 22.12
N GLN A 101 0.33 3.15 22.69
CA GLN A 101 -0.90 2.38 22.79
C GLN A 101 -1.86 2.79 21.67
N TYR A 102 -2.57 1.82 21.11
CA TYR A 102 -3.50 2.04 20.02
C TYR A 102 -4.84 1.37 20.30
N GLY A 103 -5.88 1.87 19.63
CA GLY A 103 -7.14 1.16 19.49
C GLY A 103 -7.80 1.42 18.15
N LEU A 104 -8.80 0.61 17.86
CA LEU A 104 -9.59 0.71 16.66
C LEU A 104 -10.91 1.42 16.93
N ASN A 105 -11.48 1.96 15.87
CA ASN A 105 -12.86 2.44 15.86
C ASN A 105 -13.83 1.39 16.45
N PRO A 106 -14.83 1.78 17.26
CA PRO A 106 -15.84 0.86 17.80
C PRO A 106 -16.56 0.03 16.74
N ALA A 107 -16.73 0.57 15.52
CA ALA A 107 -17.38 -0.13 14.40
C ALA A 107 -16.50 -1.23 13.78
N MET A 108 -15.19 -1.27 14.08
CA MET A 108 -14.22 -2.20 13.48
C MET A 108 -14.07 -3.52 14.27
N THR A 109 -15.14 -4.02 14.89
CA THR A 109 -15.13 -5.24 15.74
C THR A 109 -14.56 -6.46 15.01
N ASN A 110 -14.93 -6.67 13.74
CA ASN A 110 -14.43 -7.78 12.93
C ASN A 110 -12.92 -7.66 12.67
N ILE A 111 -12.43 -6.46 12.38
CA ILE A 111 -10.98 -6.22 12.17
C ILE A 111 -10.23 -6.37 13.48
N HIS A 112 -10.80 -5.94 14.60
CA HIS A 112 -10.24 -6.13 15.94
C HIS A 112 -10.06 -7.62 16.26
N GLN A 113 -11.08 -8.44 16.01
CA GLN A 113 -10.97 -9.90 16.18
C GLN A 113 -9.90 -10.52 15.27
N LEU A 114 -9.82 -10.08 14.01
CA LEU A 114 -8.79 -10.55 13.08
C LEU A 114 -7.38 -10.12 13.50
N PHE A 115 -7.22 -8.92 14.05
CA PHE A 115 -5.95 -8.46 14.60
C PHE A 115 -5.51 -9.32 15.79
N ASN A 116 -6.42 -9.57 16.74
CA ASN A 116 -6.14 -10.38 17.93
C ASN A 116 -5.82 -11.85 17.59
N THR A 117 -6.29 -12.33 16.44
CA THR A 117 -5.96 -13.68 15.92
C THR A 117 -4.73 -13.68 14.99
N GLY A 118 -4.00 -12.56 14.88
CA GLY A 118 -2.78 -12.46 14.07
C GLY A 118 -3.02 -12.48 12.55
N LYS A 119 -4.25 -12.20 12.10
CA LYS A 119 -4.65 -12.21 10.69
C LYS A 119 -4.62 -10.83 10.04
N VAL A 120 -4.50 -9.76 10.82
CA VAL A 120 -4.39 -8.37 10.34
C VAL A 120 -3.12 -7.73 10.91
N SER A 121 -2.49 -6.87 10.09
CA SER A 121 -1.41 -5.98 10.51
C SER A 121 -1.71 -4.60 9.96
N PHE A 122 -1.46 -3.58 10.78
CA PHE A 122 -1.48 -2.19 10.33
C PHE A 122 -0.08 -1.75 9.93
N ILE A 123 0.00 -0.87 8.94
CA ILE A 123 1.21 -0.16 8.55
C ILE A 123 0.86 1.31 8.59
N ASN A 124 1.44 2.02 9.54
CA ASN A 124 1.16 3.44 9.78
C ASN A 124 2.24 4.31 9.13
N ASN A 125 1.97 5.62 9.03
CA ASN A 125 2.89 6.60 8.45
C ASN A 125 3.32 6.27 7.01
N VAL A 126 2.34 5.85 6.19
CA VAL A 126 2.54 5.54 4.77
C VAL A 126 2.07 6.73 3.94
N GLY A 127 2.92 7.15 3.00
CA GLY A 127 2.61 8.20 2.05
C GLY A 127 3.64 8.23 0.93
N PRO A 128 3.37 8.96 -0.16
CA PRO A 128 4.34 9.13 -1.24
C PRO A 128 5.56 9.90 -0.73
N LEU A 129 6.75 9.37 -0.96
CA LEU A 129 8.03 10.05 -0.74
C LEU A 129 8.90 9.89 -1.99
N ILE A 130 9.64 10.93 -2.33
CA ILE A 130 10.70 10.84 -3.35
C ILE A 130 11.95 10.25 -2.69
N GLU A 131 12.31 10.79 -1.53
CA GLU A 131 13.41 10.34 -0.69
C GLU A 131 13.09 10.59 0.79
N PRO A 132 13.82 9.97 1.73
CA PRO A 132 13.66 10.23 3.15
C PRO A 132 13.75 11.73 3.46
N THR A 133 12.66 12.31 3.95
CA THR A 133 12.51 13.76 4.17
C THR A 133 12.17 14.03 5.63
N THR A 134 12.75 15.09 6.20
CA THR A 134 12.42 15.58 7.56
C THR A 134 11.52 16.82 7.51
N LYS A 135 10.87 17.15 8.63
CA LYS A 135 10.10 18.40 8.75
C LYS A 135 10.95 19.64 8.48
N ILE A 136 12.20 19.66 8.94
CA ILE A 136 13.12 20.79 8.76
C ILE A 136 13.48 20.95 7.28
N THR A 137 13.85 19.86 6.60
CA THR A 137 14.21 19.91 5.17
C THR A 137 13.00 20.26 4.30
N TYR A 138 11.79 19.82 4.69
CA TYR A 138 10.55 20.25 4.06
C TYR A 138 10.32 21.76 4.23
N GLN A 139 10.37 22.28 5.46
CA GLN A 139 10.13 23.69 5.76
C GLN A 139 11.16 24.63 5.11
N ASN A 140 12.41 24.17 4.99
CA ASN A 140 13.49 24.92 4.35
C ASN A 140 13.52 24.76 2.82
N ASN A 141 12.58 24.01 2.23
CA ASN A 141 12.54 23.68 0.79
C ASN A 141 13.85 23.05 0.27
N SER A 142 14.52 22.26 1.11
CA SER A 142 15.83 21.66 0.81
C SER A 142 15.77 20.17 0.49
N ALA A 143 14.57 19.59 0.39
CA ALA A 143 14.34 18.22 -0.06
C ALA A 143 13.33 18.19 -1.22
N PRO A 144 13.48 17.27 -2.20
CA PRO A 144 12.51 17.08 -3.26
C PRO A 144 11.23 16.48 -2.67
N ILE A 145 10.10 17.15 -2.93
CA ILE A 145 8.77 16.72 -2.45
C ILE A 145 7.88 16.20 -3.59
N PRO A 146 6.95 15.28 -3.30
CA PRO A 146 5.98 14.82 -4.30
C PRO A 146 5.26 15.95 -5.01
N LEU A 147 5.08 15.81 -6.33
CA LEU A 147 4.32 16.77 -7.13
C LEU A 147 2.84 16.76 -6.71
N GLY A 148 2.28 17.96 -6.48
CA GLY A 148 0.90 18.10 -6.03
C GLY A 148 0.68 17.60 -4.61
N LEU A 149 1.65 17.81 -3.72
CA LEU A 149 1.41 17.64 -2.29
C LEU A 149 0.15 18.43 -1.88
N PHE A 150 -0.69 17.82 -1.04
CA PHE A 150 -2.04 18.33 -0.67
C PHE A 150 -3.13 18.29 -1.76
N SER A 151 -2.82 17.84 -2.98
CA SER A 151 -3.84 17.57 -4.01
C SER A 151 -4.30 16.12 -3.96
N HIS A 152 -5.59 15.89 -3.69
CA HIS A 152 -6.16 14.55 -3.64
C HIS A 152 -6.00 13.79 -4.96
N SER A 153 -6.27 14.47 -6.08
CA SER A 153 -6.20 13.85 -7.41
C SER A 153 -4.76 13.47 -7.79
N ASP A 154 -3.78 14.28 -7.37
CA ASP A 154 -2.37 13.97 -7.61
C ASP A 154 -1.86 12.87 -6.70
N GLN A 155 -2.26 12.85 -5.43
CA GLN A 155 -1.89 11.77 -4.51
C GLN A 155 -2.45 10.42 -4.95
N LEU A 156 -3.69 10.38 -5.46
CA LEU A 156 -4.26 9.19 -6.08
C LEU A 156 -3.41 8.68 -7.25
N LYS A 157 -3.00 9.58 -8.15
CA LYS A 157 -2.11 9.23 -9.26
C LYS A 157 -0.78 8.70 -8.75
N ASN A 158 -0.18 9.34 -7.74
CA ASN A 158 1.07 8.89 -7.14
C ASN A 158 0.96 7.47 -6.55
N CYS A 159 -0.17 7.10 -5.95
CA CYS A 159 -0.41 5.74 -5.47
C CYS A 159 -0.56 4.71 -6.61
N GLN A 160 -1.17 5.10 -7.73
CA GLN A 160 -1.36 4.21 -8.88
C GLN A 160 -0.10 4.06 -9.74
N THR A 161 0.70 5.12 -9.86
CA THR A 161 1.95 5.12 -10.64
C THR A 161 3.14 4.66 -9.81
N GLY A 162 3.14 4.87 -8.49
CA GLY A 162 4.32 4.66 -7.63
C GLY A 162 5.47 5.64 -7.91
N LEU A 163 5.23 6.70 -8.68
CA LEU A 163 6.23 7.67 -9.12
C LEU A 163 5.81 9.09 -8.73
N PRO A 164 6.10 9.54 -7.49
CA PRO A 164 5.60 10.81 -6.97
C PRO A 164 6.29 12.06 -7.54
N HIS A 165 7.38 11.89 -8.30
CA HIS A 165 8.18 12.99 -8.86
C HIS A 165 7.89 13.27 -10.34
N VAL A 166 7.01 12.49 -10.98
CA VAL A 166 6.70 12.62 -12.42
C VAL A 166 5.18 12.52 -12.63
N ARG A 167 4.65 13.31 -13.57
CA ARG A 167 3.30 13.11 -14.09
C ARG A 167 3.34 12.10 -15.23
N THR A 168 2.84 10.91 -14.97
CA THR A 168 2.77 9.81 -15.96
C THR A 168 1.40 9.14 -15.89
N HIS A 169 0.98 8.54 -17.00
CA HIS A 169 -0.18 7.66 -17.06
C HIS A 169 0.20 6.18 -16.90
N ILE A 170 1.46 5.88 -16.57
CA ILE A 170 1.97 4.51 -16.48
C ILE A 170 1.93 4.02 -15.04
N GLY A 171 1.07 3.04 -14.79
CA GLY A 171 0.84 2.42 -13.50
C GLY A 171 1.85 1.35 -13.15
N TRP A 172 2.01 1.08 -11.86
CA TRP A 172 2.87 -0.03 -11.44
C TRP A 172 2.26 -1.41 -11.76
N GLY A 173 0.92 -1.52 -11.85
CA GLY A 173 0.24 -2.75 -12.28
C GLY A 173 0.48 -3.06 -13.77
N GLY A 174 0.42 -2.04 -14.62
CA GLY A 174 0.79 -2.14 -16.03
C GLY A 174 2.25 -2.56 -16.23
N ARG A 175 3.19 -1.91 -15.53
CA ARG A 175 4.61 -2.31 -15.56
C ARG A 175 4.85 -3.74 -15.08
N MET A 176 4.08 -4.21 -14.10
CA MET A 176 4.13 -5.61 -13.68
C MET A 176 3.64 -6.55 -14.79
N ALA A 177 2.57 -6.20 -15.49
CA ALA A 177 2.09 -6.97 -16.65
C ALA A 177 3.13 -7.00 -17.78
N ASP A 178 3.77 -5.87 -18.11
CA ASP A 178 4.84 -5.81 -19.12
C ASP A 178 6.00 -6.77 -18.78
N LEU A 179 6.41 -6.81 -17.51
CA LEU A 179 7.49 -7.69 -17.03
C LEU A 179 7.11 -9.17 -17.03
N LEU A 180 5.83 -9.48 -16.85
CA LEU A 180 5.30 -10.84 -16.77
C LEU A 180 4.71 -11.34 -18.08
N ASN A 181 4.67 -10.51 -19.12
CA ASN A 181 3.99 -10.84 -20.38
C ASN A 181 4.51 -12.13 -21.03
N SER A 182 5.82 -12.38 -20.95
CA SER A 182 6.43 -13.61 -21.48
C SER A 182 5.94 -14.90 -20.79
N MET A 183 5.31 -14.77 -19.61
CA MET A 183 4.69 -15.87 -18.88
C MET A 183 3.23 -16.09 -19.26
N ASN A 184 2.62 -15.16 -20.01
CA ASN A 184 1.27 -15.32 -20.51
C ASN A 184 1.25 -16.29 -21.69
N THR A 185 0.99 -17.57 -21.41
CA THR A 185 0.88 -18.60 -22.44
C THR A 185 -0.40 -18.47 -23.28
N ASN A 186 -1.40 -17.73 -22.79
CA ASN A 186 -2.66 -17.49 -23.49
C ASN A 186 -2.79 -16.01 -23.88
N GLN A 187 -2.33 -15.69 -25.08
CA GLN A 187 -2.36 -14.33 -25.62
C GLN A 187 -3.78 -13.80 -25.91
N ASN A 188 -4.81 -14.65 -25.88
CA ASN A 188 -6.20 -14.22 -26.06
C ASN A 188 -6.79 -13.57 -24.80
N VAL A 189 -6.13 -13.71 -23.65
CA VAL A 189 -6.56 -13.12 -22.37
C VAL A 189 -5.51 -12.10 -21.95
N SER A 190 -5.93 -10.83 -21.81
CA SER A 190 -5.03 -9.80 -21.30
C SER A 190 -4.60 -10.13 -19.87
N MET A 191 -3.34 -9.82 -19.57
CA MET A 191 -2.79 -9.92 -18.21
C MET A 191 -3.48 -8.95 -17.24
N ASN A 192 -4.07 -7.87 -17.76
CA ASN A 192 -4.83 -6.88 -17.01
C ASN A 192 -6.26 -6.82 -17.53
N ILE A 193 -7.23 -6.98 -16.64
CA ILE A 193 -8.66 -6.82 -16.94
C ILE A 193 -9.21 -5.74 -16.03
N SER A 194 -9.94 -4.80 -16.61
CA SER A 194 -10.72 -3.79 -15.88
C SER A 194 -12.21 -4.00 -16.17
N LEU A 195 -13.01 -3.92 -15.12
CA LEU A 195 -14.48 -3.99 -15.21
C LEU A 195 -15.13 -2.61 -15.06
N SER A 196 -14.32 -1.54 -15.02
CA SER A 196 -14.78 -0.18 -14.78
C SER A 196 -14.03 0.81 -15.67
N GLY A 197 -13.92 0.49 -16.97
CA GLY A 197 -13.21 1.33 -17.92
C GLY A 197 -11.70 1.42 -17.69
N THR A 198 -11.04 2.35 -18.38
CA THR A 198 -9.58 2.49 -18.35
C THR A 198 -9.08 3.11 -17.06
N ASN A 199 -7.90 2.69 -16.58
CA ASN A 199 -7.30 3.25 -15.37
C ASN A 199 -5.76 3.31 -15.42
N ILE A 200 -5.20 4.32 -14.75
CA ILE A 200 -3.74 4.55 -14.73
C ILE A 200 -3.00 3.36 -14.10
N PHE A 201 -3.57 2.71 -13.09
CA PHE A 201 -2.92 1.61 -12.38
C PHE A 201 -2.54 0.42 -13.30
N GLN A 202 -3.43 0.05 -14.24
CA GLN A 202 -3.23 -1.09 -15.13
C GLN A 202 -2.55 -0.75 -16.46
N TYR A 203 -2.37 0.54 -16.77
CA TYR A 203 -1.74 0.99 -18.00
C TYR A 203 -0.21 0.82 -17.95
N GLY A 204 0.36 0.04 -18.88
CA GLY A 204 1.80 -0.24 -19.01
C GLY A 204 2.48 0.56 -20.12
N GLU A 205 3.76 0.26 -20.35
CA GLU A 205 4.54 0.79 -21.49
C GLU A 205 4.14 0.11 -22.80
N THR A 206 3.87 -1.19 -22.74
CA THR A 206 3.53 -2.00 -23.94
C THR A 206 2.15 -2.62 -23.85
N LEU A 207 1.74 -3.04 -22.66
CA LEU A 207 0.44 -3.64 -22.42
C LEU A 207 -0.52 -2.64 -21.80
N VAL A 208 -1.78 -2.73 -22.22
CA VAL A 208 -2.90 -2.00 -21.62
C VAL A 208 -3.95 -3.01 -21.16
N GLU A 209 -4.78 -2.59 -20.22
CA GLU A 209 -5.90 -3.38 -19.76
C GLU A 209 -6.90 -3.70 -20.88
N PHE A 210 -7.47 -4.90 -20.82
CA PHE A 210 -8.77 -5.13 -21.45
C PHE A 210 -9.84 -4.52 -20.55
N ALA A 211 -10.42 -3.41 -21.00
CA ALA A 211 -11.46 -2.70 -20.27
C ALA A 211 -12.85 -3.05 -20.83
N ILE A 212 -13.77 -3.38 -19.92
CA ILE A 212 -15.21 -3.52 -20.17
C ILE A 212 -15.92 -2.25 -19.69
#